data_AF-A0A453RHE1-F1
#
_entry.id   AF-A0A453RHE1-F1
#
_cell.length_a   1.000
_cell.length_b   1.000
_cell.length_c   1.000
_cell.angle_alpha   90.00
_cell.angle_beta   90.00
_cell.angle_gamma   90.00
#
_symmetry.space_group_name_H-M   'P 1'
#
loop_
_entity.id
_entity.type
_entity.pdbx_description
1 polymer ?
#
loop_
_entity_poly.entity_id
_entity_poly.type
_entity_poly.pdbx_seq_one_letter_code
_entity_poly.pdbx_strand_id
1 'polypeptide(L)'
;GHDHALLLNEAYEVLMRSSSRKADGFGKSRGGFGSGYTGDGYSSWNGPIRSQALFVDENKCIGCRECVHHAGETFAMDDVLGSAHVEVQFGDVEQQIQVAVESCPVNCIHWVGSEELPVLEFMARPQRKEGHGVFGGGWERPKDVFAAARNFAKKLERQEQQESSRGANGSISSCLFLRIENHVKFRD
;
A
#
# COMPACT_ATOMS: atom_id res chain seq x y z
N GLY A 1 -39.49 -14.46 8.10
CA GLY A 1 -38.64 -15.65 8.26
C GLY A 1 -38.23 -16.22 6.91
N HIS A 2 -39.23 -16.55 6.08
CA HIS A 2 -39.03 -17.07 4.71
C HIS A 2 -38.53 -15.98 3.73
N ASP A 3 -39.07 -14.76 3.82
CA ASP A 3 -38.71 -13.66 2.91
C ASP A 3 -37.24 -13.24 3.03
N HIS A 4 -36.70 -13.30 4.24
CA HIS A 4 -35.29 -13.00 4.48
C HIS A 4 -34.38 -14.11 3.93
N ALA A 5 -34.83 -15.36 3.91
CA ALA A 5 -34.09 -16.47 3.31
C ALA A 5 -34.10 -16.38 1.78
N LEU A 6 -35.22 -15.93 1.19
CA LEU A 6 -35.29 -15.63 -0.25
C LEU A 6 -34.36 -14.47 -0.62
N LEU A 7 -34.42 -13.36 0.13
CA LEU A 7 -33.54 -12.20 -0.09
C LEU A 7 -32.05 -12.57 0.02
N LEU A 8 -31.70 -13.41 0.99
CA LEU A 8 -30.34 -13.93 1.15
C LEU A 8 -29.93 -14.85 -0.02
N ASN A 9 -30.83 -15.70 -0.50
CA ASN A 9 -30.56 -16.57 -1.66
C ASN A 9 -30.42 -15.76 -2.95
N GLU A 10 -31.23 -14.71 -3.14
CA GLU A 10 -31.11 -13.79 -4.27
C GLU A 10 -29.80 -13.01 -4.22
N ALA A 11 -29.44 -12.46 -3.06
CA ALA A 11 -28.15 -11.81 -2.85
C ALA A 11 -26.99 -12.78 -3.11
N TYR A 12 -27.11 -14.04 -2.68
CA TYR A 12 -26.12 -15.08 -2.92
C TYR A 12 -25.95 -15.36 -4.42
N GLU A 13 -27.04 -15.51 -5.17
CA GLU A 13 -27.00 -15.72 -6.61
C GLU A 13 -26.38 -14.52 -7.36
N VAL A 14 -26.65 -13.28 -6.94
CA VAL A 14 -26.04 -12.08 -7.52
C VAL A 14 -24.54 -12.03 -7.25
N LEU A 15 -24.12 -12.31 -6.01
CA LEU A 15 -22.70 -12.41 -5.66
C LEU A 15 -22.01 -13.54 -6.45
N MET A 16 -22.68 -14.68 -6.61
CA MET A 16 -22.16 -15.84 -7.36
C MET A 16 -22.14 -15.60 -8.88
N ARG A 17 -23.00 -14.74 -9.43
CA ARG A 17 -22.95 -14.32 -10.86
C ARG A 17 -21.92 -13.21 -11.11
N SER A 18 -21.62 -12.38 -10.11
CA SER A 18 -20.54 -11.39 -10.16
C SER A 18 -19.13 -12.01 -10.11
N SER A 19 -19.04 -13.34 -9.97
CA SER A 19 -17.85 -14.17 -10.13
C SER A 19 -17.20 -14.12 -11.51
N SER A 20 -17.69 -13.30 -12.46
CA SER A 20 -16.85 -12.86 -13.57
C SER A 20 -15.81 -11.90 -13.00
N ARG A 21 -14.78 -12.50 -12.39
CA ARG A 21 -13.57 -11.84 -11.90
C ARG A 21 -12.90 -11.09 -13.04
N LYS A 22 -13.34 -9.86 -13.33
CA LYS A 22 -12.47 -8.85 -13.91
C LYS A 22 -11.55 -8.38 -12.79
N ALA A 23 -10.50 -9.17 -12.57
CA ALA A 23 -9.20 -8.76 -12.05
C ALA A 23 -9.17 -7.72 -10.92
N ASP A 24 -9.75 -8.04 -9.76
CA ASP A 24 -9.10 -7.68 -8.50
C ASP A 24 -8.19 -8.87 -8.18
N GLY A 25 -6.89 -8.70 -8.41
CA GLY A 25 -5.87 -9.75 -8.45
C GLY A 25 -5.66 -10.50 -7.13
N PHE A 26 -6.63 -11.30 -6.69
CA PHE A 26 -6.50 -12.21 -5.55
C PHE A 26 -6.73 -13.66 -5.99
N GLY A 27 -5.89 -14.10 -6.93
CA GLY A 27 -5.84 -15.45 -7.47
C GLY A 27 -4.44 -16.02 -7.38
N LYS A 28 -4.18 -16.79 -6.32
CA LYS A 28 -3.10 -17.79 -6.12
C LYS A 28 -1.93 -17.76 -7.12
N SER A 29 -0.80 -17.24 -6.66
CA SER A 29 0.51 -17.83 -6.96
C SER A 29 1.17 -18.24 -5.65
N ARG A 30 1.76 -19.45 -5.62
CA ARG A 30 2.80 -19.81 -4.67
C ARG A 30 3.99 -18.89 -4.95
N GLY A 31 3.98 -17.69 -4.39
CA GLY A 31 5.07 -16.74 -4.55
C GLY A 31 5.64 -16.41 -3.19
N GLY A 32 6.95 -16.56 -3.06
CA GLY A 32 7.67 -16.27 -1.84
C GLY A 32 7.48 -14.82 -1.37
N PHE A 33 7.98 -14.57 -0.16
CA PHE A 33 8.14 -13.28 0.48
C PHE A 33 8.43 -12.15 -0.54
N GLY A 34 7.41 -11.38 -0.94
CA GLY A 34 7.49 -10.34 -1.98
C GLY A 34 6.54 -10.48 -3.18
N SER A 35 5.74 -11.54 -3.29
CA SER A 35 4.92 -11.86 -4.48
C SER A 35 3.73 -10.90 -4.82
N GLY A 36 3.63 -9.72 -4.21
CA GLY A 36 2.52 -8.80 -4.44
C GLY A 36 2.93 -7.33 -4.63
N TYR A 37 4.21 -7.00 -4.55
CA TYR A 37 4.68 -5.64 -4.73
C TYR A 37 5.05 -5.41 -6.20
N THR A 38 4.20 -4.71 -6.94
CA THR A 38 4.44 -4.36 -8.34
C THR A 38 5.34 -3.13 -8.52
N GLY A 39 5.66 -2.42 -7.43
CA GLY A 39 6.40 -1.16 -7.47
C GLY A 39 5.52 0.06 -7.70
N ASP A 40 4.26 -0.14 -8.06
CA ASP A 40 3.27 0.92 -8.25
C ASP A 40 2.54 1.21 -6.94
N GLY A 41 2.43 2.50 -6.60
CA GLY A 41 1.60 2.96 -5.49
C GLY A 41 0.10 2.84 -5.81
N TYR A 42 -0.71 2.76 -4.77
CA TYR A 42 -2.17 2.75 -4.87
C TYR A 42 -2.76 4.14 -5.07
N SER A 43 -2.10 5.18 -4.53
CA SER A 43 -2.58 6.55 -4.66
C SER A 43 -2.30 7.15 -6.05
N SER A 44 -3.31 7.84 -6.58
CA SER A 44 -3.18 8.60 -7.82
C SER A 44 -2.54 9.95 -7.54
N TRP A 45 -1.83 10.54 -8.51
CA TRP A 45 -1.22 11.87 -8.34
C TRP A 45 -1.99 12.92 -9.13
N ASN A 46 -2.33 14.03 -8.49
CA ASN A 46 -2.89 15.21 -9.17
C ASN A 46 -1.78 16.26 -9.38
N GLY A 47 -1.37 16.43 -10.64
CA GLY A 47 -0.35 17.40 -11.04
C GLY A 47 1.07 16.83 -11.15
N PRO A 48 2.12 17.68 -11.12
CA PRO A 48 3.49 17.24 -11.23
C PRO A 48 3.92 16.44 -9.99
N ILE A 49 4.68 15.37 -10.20
CA ILE A 49 5.31 14.60 -9.11
C ILE A 49 6.17 15.57 -8.28
N ARG A 50 5.93 15.56 -6.96
CA ARG A 50 6.72 16.29 -5.97
C ARG A 50 7.64 15.31 -5.25
N SER A 51 8.69 15.84 -4.60
CA SER A 51 9.60 15.05 -3.77
C SER A 51 8.93 14.50 -2.51
N GLN A 52 7.86 15.15 -2.04
CA GLN A 52 7.11 14.77 -0.86
C GLN A 52 5.73 14.23 -1.25
N ALA A 53 5.31 13.18 -0.56
CA ALA A 53 3.99 12.58 -0.64
C ALA A 53 3.34 12.51 0.74
N LEU A 54 2.02 12.34 0.76
CA LEU A 54 1.26 12.14 1.98
C LEU A 54 1.02 10.65 2.20
N PHE A 55 1.27 10.20 3.42
CA PHE A 55 0.97 8.86 3.85
C PHE A 55 0.16 8.89 5.14
N VAL A 56 -0.91 8.09 5.22
CA VAL A 56 -1.71 7.93 6.44
C VAL A 56 -1.42 6.57 7.05
N ASP A 57 -1.04 6.58 8.33
CA ASP A 57 -0.85 5.37 9.12
C ASP A 57 -2.21 4.80 9.56
N GLU A 58 -2.75 3.87 8.77
CA GLU A 58 -4.00 3.15 9.06
C GLU A 58 -4.02 2.53 10.46
N ASN A 59 -2.86 2.11 11.00
CA ASN A 59 -2.78 1.47 12.30
C ASN A 59 -3.04 2.44 13.47
N LYS A 60 -2.70 3.72 13.29
CA LYS A 60 -2.90 4.76 14.30
C LYS A 60 -4.18 5.54 14.08
N CYS A 61 -4.74 5.48 12.88
CA CYS A 61 -5.97 6.19 12.56
C CYS A 61 -7.12 5.62 13.39
N ILE A 62 -7.80 6.50 14.12
CA ILE A 62 -9.01 6.16 14.90
C ILE A 62 -10.30 6.46 14.15
N GLY A 63 -10.21 6.94 12.90
CA GLY A 63 -11.37 7.29 12.08
C GLY A 63 -12.11 8.56 12.52
N CYS A 64 -11.39 9.60 12.95
CA CYS A 64 -11.99 10.88 13.35
C CYS A 64 -12.60 11.71 12.20
N ARG A 65 -12.31 11.36 10.94
CA ARG A 65 -12.84 11.97 9.70
C ARG A 65 -12.51 13.46 9.45
N GLU A 66 -11.79 14.13 10.34
CA GLU A 66 -11.41 15.54 10.16
C GLU A 66 -10.57 15.80 8.91
N CYS A 67 -9.73 14.85 8.51
CA CYS A 67 -8.93 14.96 7.29
C CYS A 67 -9.79 15.06 6.03
N VAL A 68 -10.89 14.30 5.98
CA VAL A 68 -11.84 14.32 4.84
C VAL A 68 -12.72 15.57 4.87
N HIS A 69 -13.00 16.12 6.05
CA HIS A 69 -13.74 17.39 6.16
C HIS A 69 -12.96 18.59 5.60
N HIS A 70 -11.65 18.63 5.80
CA HIS A 70 -10.81 19.73 5.31
C HIS A 70 -10.29 19.52 3.88
N ALA A 71 -9.93 18.28 3.52
CA ALA A 71 -9.31 17.92 2.25
C ALA A 71 -9.92 16.62 1.70
N GLY A 72 -11.19 16.70 1.28
CA GLY A 72 -11.99 15.55 0.84
C GLY A 72 -11.66 15.04 -0.56
N GLU A 73 -10.93 15.80 -1.37
CA GLU A 73 -10.43 15.31 -2.67
C GLU A 73 -9.15 14.48 -2.50
N THR A 74 -8.37 14.78 -1.44
CA THR A 74 -7.09 14.12 -1.14
C THR A 74 -7.29 12.86 -0.29
N PHE A 75 -8.08 12.97 0.79
CA PHE A 75 -8.29 11.90 1.76
C PHE A 75 -9.64 11.23 1.59
N ALA A 76 -9.66 9.91 1.67
CA ALA A 76 -10.87 9.10 1.72
C ALA A 76 -10.92 8.28 3.01
N MET A 77 -12.14 7.94 3.45
CA MET A 77 -12.36 7.02 4.57
C MET A 77 -12.67 5.63 4.03
N ASP A 78 -11.99 4.61 4.56
CA ASP A 78 -12.39 3.22 4.40
C ASP A 78 -13.45 2.88 5.45
N ASP A 79 -14.69 2.67 5.02
CA ASP A 79 -15.80 2.33 5.92
C ASP A 79 -15.69 0.90 6.50
N VAL A 80 -14.92 0.00 5.88
CA VAL A 80 -14.69 -1.37 6.38
C VAL A 80 -13.65 -1.38 7.48
N LEU A 81 -12.55 -0.64 7.29
CA LEU A 81 -11.46 -0.56 8.25
C LEU A 81 -11.65 0.55 9.29
N GLY A 82 -12.55 1.50 9.04
CA GLY A 82 -12.75 2.68 9.86
C GLY A 82 -11.52 3.61 9.88
N SER A 83 -10.64 3.50 8.89
CA SER A 83 -9.36 4.22 8.82
C SER A 83 -9.35 5.14 7.61
N ALA A 84 -8.65 6.26 7.71
CA ALA A 84 -8.43 7.16 6.58
C ALA A 84 -7.24 6.68 5.73
N HIS A 85 -7.33 6.88 4.42
CA HIS A 85 -6.24 6.65 3.47
C HIS A 85 -6.17 7.80 2.45
N VAL A 86 -5.04 7.91 1.74
CA VAL A 86 -4.89 8.89 0.65
C VAL A 86 -5.33 8.24 -0.65
N GLU A 87 -6.33 8.80 -1.31
CA GLU A 87 -6.79 8.34 -2.62
C GLU A 87 -6.05 9.08 -3.74
N VAL A 88 -5.96 10.41 -3.60
CA VAL A 88 -5.32 11.31 -4.56
C VAL A 88 -4.28 12.18 -3.86
N GLN A 89 -3.02 12.06 -4.26
CA GLN A 89 -1.95 12.94 -3.80
C GLN A 89 -2.18 14.36 -4.35
N PHE A 90 -2.25 15.33 -3.44
CA PHE A 90 -2.44 16.76 -3.76
C PHE A 90 -3.72 17.06 -4.58
N GLY A 91 -4.85 16.43 -4.23
CA GLY A 91 -6.15 16.76 -4.82
C GLY A 91 -6.62 18.17 -4.44
N ASP A 92 -6.39 18.56 -3.19
CA ASP A 92 -6.78 19.84 -2.62
C ASP A 92 -5.63 20.86 -2.61
N VAL A 93 -5.94 22.11 -2.21
CA VAL A 93 -4.90 23.12 -2.01
C VAL A 93 -4.01 22.77 -0.81
N GLU A 94 -2.73 23.08 -0.90
CA GLU A 94 -1.72 22.75 0.12
C GLU A 94 -2.11 23.26 1.52
N GLN A 95 -2.79 24.41 1.60
CA GLN A 95 -3.28 24.97 2.86
C GLN A 95 -4.34 24.07 3.51
N GLN A 96 -5.25 23.48 2.74
CA GLN A 96 -6.27 22.56 3.26
C GLN A 96 -5.64 21.26 3.75
N ILE A 97 -4.66 20.76 2.99
CA ILE A 97 -3.89 19.58 3.37
C ILE A 97 -3.14 19.82 4.69
N GLN A 98 -2.48 20.98 4.83
CA GLN A 98 -1.77 21.32 6.06
C GLN A 98 -2.72 21.42 7.26
N VAL A 99 -3.90 22.03 7.08
CA VAL A 99 -4.94 22.07 8.12
C VAL A 99 -5.42 20.65 8.48
N ALA A 100 -5.60 19.77 7.50
CA ALA A 100 -5.97 18.37 7.73
C ALA A 100 -4.90 17.60 8.52
N VAL A 101 -3.62 17.87 8.28
CA VAL A 101 -2.49 17.28 9.02
C VAL A 101 -2.49 17.77 10.47
N GLU A 102 -2.66 19.07 10.68
CA GLU A 102 -2.63 19.70 12.01
C GLU A 102 -3.89 19.41 12.85
N SER A 103 -5.04 19.18 12.22
CA SER A 103 -6.30 18.87 12.91
C SER A 103 -6.35 17.43 13.44
N CYS A 104 -5.43 16.56 13.03
CA CYS A 104 -5.45 15.16 13.40
C CYS A 104 -5.10 14.94 14.89
N PRO A 105 -6.02 14.43 15.73
CA PRO A 105 -5.79 14.30 17.17
C PRO A 105 -4.70 13.28 17.54
N VAL A 106 -4.45 12.31 16.66
CA VAL A 106 -3.47 11.23 16.84
C VAL A 106 -2.22 11.41 15.97
N ASN A 107 -2.15 12.48 15.18
CA ASN A 107 -1.07 12.74 14.23
C ASN A 107 -0.73 11.51 13.35
N CYS A 108 -1.74 10.86 12.78
CA CYS A 108 -1.55 9.67 11.93
C CYS A 108 -1.13 9.99 10.50
N ILE A 109 -1.06 11.26 10.11
CA ILE A 109 -0.69 11.71 8.77
C ILE A 109 0.79 12.11 8.77
N HIS A 110 1.55 11.57 7.83
CA HIS A 110 2.99 11.74 7.74
C HIS A 110 3.40 12.17 6.32
N TRP A 111 4.31 13.14 6.27
CA TRP A 111 5.00 13.52 5.03
C TRP A 111 6.15 12.53 4.78
N VAL A 112 6.16 11.92 3.60
CA VAL A 112 7.12 10.88 3.21
C VAL A 112 7.74 11.18 1.85
N GLY A 113 8.88 10.55 1.52
CA GLY A 113 9.47 10.64 0.19
C GLY A 113 8.56 9.97 -0.85
N SER A 114 8.44 10.56 -2.04
CA SER A 114 7.66 10.00 -3.14
C SER A 114 8.08 8.58 -3.54
N GLU A 115 9.36 8.26 -3.38
CA GLU A 115 9.95 6.94 -3.66
C GLU A 115 9.63 5.88 -2.60
N GLU A 116 9.39 6.29 -1.35
CA GLU A 116 9.08 5.37 -0.25
C GLU A 116 7.58 5.09 -0.15
N LEU A 117 6.75 5.97 -0.73
CA LEU A 117 5.29 5.88 -0.66
C LEU A 117 4.73 4.53 -1.13
N PRO A 118 5.12 3.97 -2.30
CA PRO A 118 4.56 2.69 -2.74
C PRO A 118 4.88 1.55 -1.79
N VAL A 119 6.07 1.55 -1.18
CA VAL A 119 6.47 0.55 -0.18
C VAL A 119 5.62 0.68 1.08
N LEU A 120 5.38 1.91 1.54
CA LEU A 120 4.58 2.17 2.73
C LEU A 120 3.12 1.72 2.54
N GLU A 121 2.51 2.08 1.42
CA GLU A 121 1.15 1.65 1.07
C GLU A 121 1.04 0.12 0.98
N PHE A 122 2.04 -0.54 0.40
CA PHE A 122 2.08 -2.01 0.35
C PHE A 122 2.17 -2.65 1.73
N MET A 123 2.97 -2.08 2.64
CA MET A 123 3.17 -2.61 3.99
C MET A 123 2.02 -2.27 4.95
N ALA A 124 1.23 -1.22 4.68
CA ALA A 124 0.02 -0.88 5.44
C ALA A 124 -1.11 -1.92 5.25
N ARG A 125 -1.12 -2.61 4.10
CA ARG A 125 -2.10 -3.67 3.84
C ARG A 125 -1.91 -4.87 4.76
N PRO A 126 -3.00 -5.57 5.14
CA PRO A 126 -2.89 -6.79 5.91
C PRO A 126 -2.18 -7.84 5.06
N GLN A 127 -1.00 -8.25 5.50
CA GLN A 127 -0.23 -9.30 4.85
C GLN A 127 -0.62 -10.65 5.44
N ARG A 128 -0.66 -11.68 4.59
CA ARG A 128 -0.88 -13.05 5.06
C ARG A 128 0.36 -13.49 5.80
N LYS A 129 0.24 -13.74 7.10
CA LYS A 129 1.31 -14.26 7.93
C LYS A 129 1.61 -15.69 7.50
N GLU A 130 2.88 -15.98 7.21
CA GLU A 130 3.34 -17.35 7.00
C GLU A 130 3.28 -18.10 8.34
N GLY A 131 2.23 -18.90 8.47
CA GLY A 131 2.04 -19.83 9.55
C GLY A 131 2.81 -21.11 9.37
N HIS A 132 3.58 -21.52 10.37
CA HIS A 132 4.01 -22.90 10.51
C HIS A 132 3.08 -23.60 11.52
N GLY A 133 2.47 -24.73 11.12
CA GLY A 133 1.59 -25.54 11.98
C GLY A 133 0.08 -25.45 11.68
N VAL A 134 -0.72 -26.31 12.32
CA VAL A 134 -2.16 -26.54 12.06
C VAL A 134 -3.02 -25.29 12.27
N PHE A 135 -2.61 -24.38 13.14
CA PHE A 135 -3.30 -23.10 13.44
C PHE A 135 -2.53 -21.86 12.98
N GLY A 136 -1.47 -22.03 12.17
CA GLY A 136 -0.47 -20.97 11.98
C GLY A 136 -0.88 -19.84 11.03
N GLY A 137 -1.89 -20.01 10.20
CA GLY A 137 -2.26 -19.02 9.19
C GLY A 137 -3.11 -17.90 9.77
N GLY A 138 -2.69 -16.65 9.58
CA GLY A 138 -3.45 -15.47 9.99
C GLY A 138 -3.21 -14.28 9.06
N TRP A 139 -4.04 -13.25 9.21
CA TRP A 139 -3.80 -11.94 8.64
C TRP A 139 -3.32 -11.04 9.75
N GLU A 140 -2.11 -10.50 9.62
CA GLU A 140 -1.55 -9.61 10.65
C GLU A 140 -0.96 -8.39 9.96
N ARG A 141 -1.37 -7.20 10.42
CA ARG A 141 -0.76 -5.94 10.03
C ARG A 141 0.50 -5.72 10.88
N PRO A 142 1.64 -5.33 10.29
CA PRO A 142 2.80 -4.89 11.06
C PRO A 142 2.40 -3.72 11.96
N LYS A 143 2.80 -3.74 13.25
CA LYS A 143 2.46 -2.66 14.20
C LYS A 143 2.98 -1.30 13.74
N ASP A 144 4.21 -1.28 13.23
CA ASP A 144 4.89 -0.10 12.72
C ASP A 144 5.17 -0.24 11.22
N VAL A 145 4.37 0.44 10.39
CA VAL A 145 4.51 0.37 8.92
C VAL A 145 5.88 0.87 8.46
N PHE A 146 6.37 1.96 9.05
CA PHE A 146 7.69 2.52 8.72
C PHE A 146 8.86 1.59 9.03
N ALA A 147 8.81 0.86 10.15
CA ALA A 147 9.86 -0.10 10.49
C ALA A 147 9.84 -1.28 9.50
N ALA A 148 8.65 -1.70 9.11
CA ALA A 148 8.45 -2.76 8.14
C ALA A 148 8.97 -2.34 6.74
N ALA A 149 8.68 -1.11 6.30
CA ALA A 149 9.19 -0.55 5.04
C ALA A 149 10.73 -0.45 5.02
N ARG A 150 11.37 0.03 6.10
CA ARG A 150 12.84 0.07 6.20
C ARG A 150 13.47 -1.32 6.11
N ASN A 151 12.86 -2.30 6.77
CA ASN A 151 13.34 -3.69 6.69
C ASN A 151 13.19 -4.26 5.28
N PHE A 152 12.14 -3.87 4.56
CA PHE A 152 11.92 -4.24 3.16
C PHE A 152 12.97 -3.62 2.24
N ALA A 153 13.21 -2.30 2.35
CA ALA A 153 14.25 -1.60 1.60
C ALA A 153 15.64 -2.24 1.82
N LYS A 154 16.03 -2.48 3.08
CA LYS A 154 17.28 -3.16 3.43
C LYS A 154 17.38 -4.60 2.92
N LYS A 155 16.24 -5.24 2.63
CA LYS A 155 16.20 -6.59 2.05
C LYS A 155 16.43 -6.54 0.54
N LEU A 156 15.85 -5.55 -0.15
CA LEU A 156 16.09 -5.31 -1.58
C LEU A 156 17.56 -5.02 -1.86
N GLU A 157 18.17 -4.09 -1.11
CA GLU A 157 19.60 -3.77 -1.24
C GLU A 157 20.49 -5.03 -1.08
N ARG A 158 20.13 -5.91 -0.14
CA ARG A 158 20.86 -7.17 0.08
C ARG A 158 20.68 -8.17 -1.05
N GLN A 159 19.53 -8.20 -1.71
CA GLN A 159 19.31 -9.02 -2.89
C GLN A 159 20.12 -8.51 -4.07
N GLU A 160 20.13 -7.20 -4.32
CA GLU A 160 20.94 -6.56 -5.37
C GLU A 160 22.44 -6.81 -5.17
N GLN A 161 22.93 -6.72 -3.93
CA GLN A 161 24.32 -7.06 -3.60
C GLN A 161 24.64 -8.55 -3.83
N GLN A 162 23.70 -9.45 -3.50
CA GLN A 162 23.88 -10.88 -3.77
C GLN A 162 23.85 -11.18 -5.28
N GLU A 163 23.02 -10.49 -6.06
CA GLU A 163 22.95 -10.65 -7.50
C GLU A 163 24.18 -10.08 -8.20
N SER A 164 24.67 -8.91 -7.80
CA SER A 164 25.91 -8.33 -8.34
C SER A 164 27.14 -9.20 -8.04
N SER A 165 27.23 -9.80 -6.84
CA SER A 165 28.29 -10.76 -6.52
C SER A 165 28.19 -12.09 -7.30
N ARG A 166 26.98 -12.51 -7.68
CA ARG A 166 26.74 -13.68 -8.54
C ARG A 166 27.00 -13.40 -10.02
N GLY A 167 26.73 -12.18 -10.49
CA GLY A 167 27.00 -11.72 -11.86
C GLY A 167 28.49 -11.62 -12.20
N ALA A 168 29.38 -11.56 -11.21
CA ALA A 168 30.83 -11.57 -11.43
C ALA A 168 31.40 -12.97 -11.83
N ASN A 169 30.62 -14.05 -11.67
CA ASN A 169 31.06 -15.43 -11.95
C ASN A 169 30.31 -16.11 -13.11
N GLY A 170 29.44 -15.39 -13.84
CA GLY A 170 28.62 -15.97 -14.92
C GLY A 170 28.61 -15.09 -16.17
N SER A 171 29.18 -15.58 -17.26
CA SER A 171 29.16 -14.96 -18.59
C SER A 171 27.73 -14.68 -19.09
N ILE A 172 27.45 -13.39 -19.34
CA ILE A 172 26.53 -12.79 -20.32
C ILE A 172 25.21 -13.54 -20.60
N SER A 173 24.10 -12.97 -20.14
CA SER A 173 22.92 -12.76 -20.99
C SER A 173 22.17 -11.51 -20.53
N SER A 174 22.42 -10.41 -21.25
CA SER A 174 21.81 -9.10 -21.06
C SER A 174 20.33 -9.12 -21.44
N CYS A 175 19.41 -9.05 -20.47
CA CYS A 175 18.01 -8.65 -20.69
C CYS A 175 17.25 -8.43 -19.36
N LEU A 176 17.74 -7.58 -18.45
CA LEU A 176 16.87 -6.88 -17.47
C LEU A 176 17.61 -5.78 -16.69
N PHE A 177 18.50 -5.05 -17.35
CA PHE A 177 19.25 -3.97 -16.71
C PHE A 177 18.93 -2.69 -17.48
N LEU A 178 17.93 -1.94 -17.01
CA LEU A 178 17.71 -0.50 -17.22
C LEU A 178 16.25 -0.15 -16.86
N ARG A 179 15.96 0.01 -15.56
CA ARG A 179 14.93 0.98 -15.15
C ARG A 179 15.06 1.58 -13.75
N ILE A 180 16.12 1.29 -13.00
CA ILE A 180 16.34 1.91 -11.68
C ILE A 180 17.76 2.46 -11.58
N GLU A 181 18.15 3.32 -12.53
CA GLU A 181 19.42 4.05 -12.46
C GLU A 181 19.28 5.55 -12.74
N ASN A 182 18.09 6.11 -12.48
CA ASN A 182 17.90 7.55 -12.41
C ASN A 182 16.97 7.87 -11.25
N HIS A 183 17.52 8.14 -10.06
CA HIS A 183 17.09 9.26 -9.22
C HIS A 183 17.91 9.46 -7.92
N VAL A 184 18.89 8.60 -7.60
CA VAL A 184 19.83 8.86 -6.49
C VAL A 184 21.00 9.73 -6.95
N LYS A 185 20.70 10.95 -7.40
CA LYS A 185 21.68 12.03 -7.57
C LYS A 185 20.89 13.32 -7.63
N PHE A 186 20.65 13.96 -6.49
CA PHE A 186 20.66 15.42 -6.32
C PHE A 186 20.40 15.72 -4.84
N ARG A 187 21.47 15.66 -4.06
CA ARG A 187 21.57 16.30 -2.76
C ARG A 187 23.00 16.80 -2.62
N ASP A 188 23.24 17.92 -3.30
CA ASP A 188 24.29 18.88 -3.00
C ASP A 188 23.60 20.22 -2.67
#